data_AF-A0A3A6P1V2-F1
#
_entry.id   AF-A0A3A6P1V2-F1
#
_cell.length_a   1.000
_cell.length_b   1.000
_cell.length_c   1.000
_cell.angle_alpha   90.00
_cell.angle_beta   90.00
_cell.angle_gamma   90.00
#
_symmetry.space_group_name_H-M   'P 1'
#
loop_
_entity.id
_entity.type
_entity.pdbx_description
1 polymer ?
#
loop_
_entity_poly.entity_id
_entity_poly.type
_entity_poly.pdbx_seq_one_letter_code
_entity_poly.pdbx_strand_id
1 'polypeptide(L)'
;MCLPCYATPFRVGGEGKIEHYSNDADFALVLYTPCDHGRGAHESNIPPKNRARQNVVFEHGYFMAKLGRENVCALVKGDIETPNDISGVIYVNLDLFWSWKNEVAKELKACGYVITHFF
;
A
#
# COMPACT_ATOMS: atom_id res chain seq x y z
N MET A 1 -6.46 -17.24 -3.97
CA MET A 1 -5.40 -17.13 -2.93
C MET A 1 -5.31 -15.66 -2.52
N CYS A 2 -5.77 -15.32 -1.32
CA CYS A 2 -5.70 -13.95 -0.79
C CYS A 2 -4.24 -13.65 -0.43
N LEU A 3 -3.67 -12.58 -0.98
CA LEU A 3 -2.32 -12.16 -0.56
C LEU A 3 -2.44 -11.49 0.80
N PRO A 4 -1.50 -11.70 1.73
CA PRO A 4 -1.63 -11.07 3.02
C PRO A 4 -1.38 -9.55 2.87
N CYS A 5 -2.19 -8.80 3.60
CA CYS A 5 -2.10 -7.36 3.76
C CYS A 5 -0.79 -7.00 4.50
N TYR A 6 0.09 -6.19 3.90
CA TYR A 6 1.32 -5.70 4.55
C TYR A 6 1.62 -4.25 4.15
N ALA A 7 2.05 -3.44 5.11
CA ALA A 7 2.74 -2.19 4.83
C ALA A 7 4.21 -2.37 5.21
N THR A 8 5.11 -2.37 4.22
CA THR A 8 6.54 -2.58 4.47
C THR A 8 7.36 -1.44 3.89
N PRO A 9 8.29 -0.85 4.65
CA PRO A 9 9.31 0.01 4.08
C PRO A 9 10.22 -0.80 3.16
N PHE A 10 10.62 -0.25 2.01
CA PHE A 10 11.40 -1.01 1.03
C PHE A 10 12.89 -1.06 1.42
N ARG A 11 13.35 -2.20 1.96
CA ARG A 11 14.74 -2.67 1.87
C ARG A 11 14.76 -4.20 1.76
N VAL A 12 15.69 -4.72 0.94
CA VAL A 12 15.88 -6.15 0.68
C VAL A 12 16.17 -6.89 2.00
N GLY A 13 15.19 -7.64 2.51
CA GLY A 13 15.37 -8.69 3.52
C GLY A 13 14.85 -8.38 4.93
N GLY A 14 13.89 -9.20 5.40
CA GLY A 14 13.61 -9.43 6.82
C GLY A 14 12.16 -9.18 7.26
N GLU A 15 11.52 -10.22 7.80
CA GLU A 15 10.25 -10.13 8.52
C GLU A 15 10.46 -9.51 9.92
N GLY A 16 9.82 -8.38 10.24
CA GLY A 16 9.62 -7.96 11.64
C GLY A 16 9.55 -6.46 11.97
N LYS A 17 8.47 -6.04 12.63
CA LYS A 17 8.32 -4.81 13.45
C LYS A 17 8.61 -3.45 12.77
N ILE A 18 7.52 -2.73 12.48
CA ILE A 18 7.44 -1.39 11.85
C ILE A 18 8.35 -0.33 12.50
N GLU A 19 8.56 -0.42 13.81
CA GLU A 19 9.38 0.53 14.57
C GLU A 19 10.88 0.44 14.24
N HIS A 20 11.37 -0.71 13.78
CA HIS A 20 12.80 -0.90 13.51
C HIS A 20 13.20 -0.43 12.11
N TYR A 21 12.35 -0.65 11.10
CA TYR A 21 12.67 -0.31 9.71
C TYR A 21 12.25 1.09 9.29
N SER A 22 11.33 1.71 10.02
CA SER A 22 10.81 3.02 9.63
C SER A 22 11.85 4.14 9.77
N ASN A 23 12.93 3.98 10.55
CA ASN A 23 13.99 4.98 10.67
C ASN A 23 15.03 4.92 9.54
N ASP A 24 15.09 3.82 8.79
CA ASP A 24 16.14 3.55 7.80
C ASP A 24 15.61 3.36 6.36
N ALA A 25 14.33 3.66 6.15
CA ALA A 25 13.67 3.50 4.86
C ALA A 25 13.12 4.84 4.39
N ASP A 26 13.37 5.14 3.12
CA ASP A 26 13.02 6.41 2.50
C ASP A 26 11.80 6.27 1.56
N PHE A 27 11.29 5.05 1.34
CA PHE A 27 10.09 4.75 0.54
C PHE A 27 9.31 3.55 1.09
N ALA A 28 7.98 3.57 1.01
CA ALA A 28 7.12 2.49 1.47
C ALA A 28 6.13 1.99 0.40
N LEU A 29 5.97 0.66 0.35
CA LEU A 29 4.91 0.01 -0.41
C LEU A 29 3.85 -0.53 0.54
N VAL A 30 2.58 -0.20 0.27
CA VAL A 30 1.45 -0.65 1.07
C VAL A 30 0.56 -1.56 0.23
N LEU A 31 0.45 -2.83 0.60
CA LEU A 31 -0.32 -3.82 -0.11
C LEU A 31 -1.76 -3.91 0.44
N TYR A 32 -2.69 -3.43 -0.36
CA TYR A 32 -4.12 -3.47 -0.14
C TYR A 32 -4.73 -4.71 -0.81
N THR A 33 -5.22 -5.64 0.00
CA THR A 33 -5.88 -6.87 -0.48
C THR A 33 -7.26 -7.03 0.19
N PRO A 34 -8.21 -7.77 -0.43
CA PRO A 34 -9.55 -8.01 0.11
C PRO A 34 -9.50 -9.00 1.29
N CYS A 35 -8.90 -8.57 2.39
CA CYS A 35 -8.68 -9.38 3.60
C CYS A 35 -9.72 -9.14 4.69
N ASP A 36 -10.58 -8.14 4.53
CA ASP A 36 -11.66 -7.80 5.45
C ASP A 36 -12.89 -7.33 4.68
N HIS A 37 -14.04 -7.26 5.35
CA HIS A 37 -15.28 -6.71 4.81
C HIS A 37 -15.79 -5.56 5.68
N GLY A 38 -16.27 -4.49 5.05
CA GLY A 38 -16.81 -3.31 5.76
C GLY A 38 -18.12 -2.83 5.17
N ARG A 39 -18.91 -2.12 5.99
CA ARG A 39 -20.07 -1.34 5.54
C ARG A 39 -20.30 -0.19 6.50
N GLY A 40 -20.99 0.86 6.04
CA GLY A 40 -21.44 1.92 6.90
C GLY A 40 -22.41 1.42 7.98
N ALA A 41 -22.38 2.05 9.16
CA ALA A 41 -23.26 1.69 10.28
C ALA A 41 -24.77 1.78 9.91
N HIS A 42 -25.11 2.64 8.96
CA HIS A 42 -26.47 2.87 8.47
C HIS A 42 -26.80 2.13 7.16
N GLU A 43 -25.86 1.34 6.62
CA GLU A 43 -26.01 0.60 5.36
C GLU A 43 -26.46 -0.85 5.59
N SER A 44 -27.47 -1.07 6.43
CA SER A 44 -27.90 -2.42 6.83
C SER A 44 -28.42 -3.27 5.67
N ASN A 45 -28.87 -2.64 4.58
CA ASN A 45 -29.46 -3.30 3.42
C ASN A 45 -28.46 -3.52 2.28
N ILE A 46 -27.19 -3.14 2.46
CA ILE A 46 -26.15 -3.27 1.43
C ILE A 46 -25.15 -4.35 1.88
N PRO A 47 -24.75 -5.27 0.99
CA PRO A 47 -23.69 -6.21 1.29
C PRO A 47 -22.39 -5.48 1.66
N PRO A 48 -21.62 -5.98 2.64
CA PRO A 48 -20.36 -5.36 2.97
C PRO A 48 -19.36 -5.52 1.82
N LYS A 49 -18.55 -4.48 1.61
CA LYS A 49 -17.56 -4.40 0.54
C LYS A 49 -16.22 -4.97 1.00
N ASN A 50 -15.46 -5.51 0.07
CA ASN A 50 -14.08 -5.91 0.33
C ASN A 50 -13.24 -4.69 0.72
N ARG A 51 -12.36 -4.84 1.70
CA ARG A 51 -11.43 -3.80 2.12
C ARG A 51 -10.12 -4.39 2.65
N ALA A 52 -9.10 -3.54 2.74
CA ALA A 52 -7.89 -3.87 3.49
C ALA A 52 -8.15 -3.85 5.01
N ARG A 53 -7.32 -4.56 5.78
CA ARG A 53 -7.42 -4.53 7.24
C ARG A 53 -7.14 -3.14 7.78
N GLN A 54 -7.81 -2.77 8.88
CA GLN A 54 -7.63 -1.46 9.54
C GLN A 54 -6.17 -1.17 9.91
N ASN A 55 -5.41 -2.20 10.31
CA ASN A 55 -3.98 -2.04 10.61
C ASN A 55 -3.17 -1.56 9.40
N VAL A 56 -3.52 -2.01 8.18
CA VAL A 56 -2.86 -1.56 6.94
C VAL A 56 -3.16 -0.09 6.69
N VAL A 57 -4.40 0.33 6.91
CA VAL A 57 -4.81 1.73 6.76
C VAL A 57 -4.08 2.62 7.77
N PHE A 58 -3.95 2.14 9.02
CA PHE A 58 -3.19 2.82 10.06
C PHE A 58 -1.70 2.97 9.71
N GLU A 59 -1.05 1.87 9.32
CA GLU A 59 0.36 1.85 8.92
C GLU A 59 0.61 2.72 7.67
N HIS A 60 -0.33 2.75 6.74
CA HIS A 60 -0.28 3.65 5.59
C HIS A 60 -0.20 5.11 6.03
N GLY A 61 -1.12 5.55 6.89
CA GLY A 61 -1.12 6.91 7.43
C GLY A 61 0.17 7.23 8.18
N TYR A 62 0.71 6.27 8.94
CA TYR A 62 1.99 6.41 9.62
C TYR A 62 3.14 6.65 8.64
N PHE A 63 3.25 5.87 7.56
CA PHE A 63 4.31 6.05 6.56
C PHE A 63 4.17 7.36 5.80
N MET A 64 2.95 7.81 5.49
CA MET A 64 2.74 9.13 4.88
C MET A 64 3.23 10.26 5.78
N ALA A 65 2.94 10.17 7.08
CA ALA A 65 3.38 11.18 8.05
C ALA A 65 4.91 11.16 8.26
N LYS A 66 5.54 9.98 8.17
CA LYS A 66 6.96 9.81 8.43
C LYS A 66 7.85 10.09 7.21
N LEU A 67 7.48 9.56 6.04
CA LEU A 67 8.31 9.58 4.83
C LEU A 67 7.93 10.71 3.87
N GLY A 68 6.76 11.32 4.06
CA GLY A 68 6.14 12.18 3.05
C GLY A 68 5.26 11.39 2.10
N ARG A 69 4.25 12.04 1.55
CA ARG A 69 3.20 11.42 0.72
C ARG A 69 3.77 10.88 -0.60
N GLU A 70 4.73 11.58 -1.18
CA GLU A 70 5.41 11.24 -2.42
C GLU A 70 6.20 9.93 -2.30
N ASN A 71 6.64 9.58 -1.10
CA ASN A 71 7.47 8.40 -0.83
C ASN A 71 6.64 7.17 -0.42
N VAL A 72 5.34 7.18 -0.66
CA VAL A 72 4.44 6.07 -0.33
C VAL A 72 3.57 5.71 -1.52
N CYS A 73 3.56 4.42 -1.87
CA CYS A 73 2.75 3.89 -2.96
C CYS A 73 1.90 2.71 -2.49
N ALA A 74 0.61 2.75 -2.82
CA ALA A 74 -0.37 1.73 -2.44
C ALA A 74 -0.63 0.78 -3.61
N LEU A 75 -0.36 -0.51 -3.43
CA LEU A 75 -0.68 -1.57 -4.39
C LEU A 75 -2.05 -2.16 -4.06
N VAL A 76 -3.01 -2.06 -4.97
CA VAL A 76 -4.40 -2.50 -4.75
C VAL A 76 -4.70 -3.75 -5.55
N LYS A 77 -5.04 -4.85 -4.85
CA LYS A 77 -5.43 -6.11 -5.49
C LYS A 77 -6.95 -6.23 -5.59
N GLY A 78 -7.44 -6.23 -6.84
CA GLY A 78 -8.86 -6.46 -7.13
C GLY A 78 -9.75 -5.28 -6.75
N ASP A 79 -11.05 -5.55 -6.65
CA ASP A 79 -12.05 -4.54 -6.29
C ASP A 79 -12.22 -4.49 -4.77
N ILE A 80 -11.70 -3.41 -4.17
CA ILE A 80 -11.79 -3.12 -2.75
C ILE A 80 -12.13 -1.64 -2.55
N GLU A 81 -12.79 -1.32 -1.45
CA GLU A 81 -12.89 0.07 -0.99
C GLU A 81 -11.54 0.55 -0.47
N THR A 82 -11.15 1.76 -0.87
CA THR A 82 -9.99 2.47 -0.36
C THR A 82 -10.46 3.63 0.52
N PRO A 83 -9.67 4.05 1.53
CA PRO A 83 -10.03 5.17 2.39
C PRO A 83 -10.10 6.47 1.59
N ASN A 84 -11.21 7.20 1.67
CA ASN A 84 -11.40 8.47 0.94
C ASN A 84 -10.46 9.57 1.43
N ASP A 85 -10.07 9.55 2.71
CA ASP A 85 -9.29 10.61 3.36
C ASP A 85 -7.79 10.60 3.01
N ILE A 86 -7.34 9.61 2.23
CA ILE A 86 -5.94 9.47 1.80
C ILE A 86 -5.75 10.09 0.40
N SER A 87 -6.34 11.27 0.18
CA SER A 87 -6.26 11.97 -1.10
C SER A 87 -4.82 12.33 -1.45
N GLY A 88 -4.35 11.90 -2.62
CA GLY A 88 -3.01 12.19 -3.14
C GLY A 88 -1.99 11.06 -2.97
N VAL A 89 -2.38 9.88 -2.46
CA VAL A 89 -1.54 8.69 -2.61
C VAL A 89 -1.81 8.02 -3.95
N ILE A 90 -0.76 7.47 -4.54
CA ILE A 90 -0.84 6.75 -5.81
C ILE A 90 -1.28 5.32 -5.52
N TYR A 91 -2.44 4.98 -6.06
CA TYR A 91 -2.97 3.62 -6.06
C TYR A 91 -2.59 2.94 -7.37
N VAL A 92 -1.69 1.98 -7.29
CA VAL A 92 -1.29 1.13 -8.43
C VAL A 92 -2.08 -0.17 -8.34
N ASN A 93 -2.78 -0.54 -9.42
CA ASN A 93 -3.47 -1.82 -9.47
C ASN A 93 -2.44 -2.96 -9.49
N LEU A 94 -2.57 -3.91 -8.56
CA LEU A 94 -1.77 -5.12 -8.53
C LEU A 94 -2.34 -6.12 -9.54
N ASP A 95 -1.95 -5.96 -10.79
CA ASP A 95 -2.38 -6.79 -11.91
C ASP A 95 -1.59 -8.10 -12.04
N LEU A 96 -2.17 -9.06 -12.78
CA LEU A 96 -1.57 -10.37 -13.05
C LEU A 96 -0.49 -10.34 -14.15
N PHE A 97 -0.42 -9.26 -14.93
CA PHE A 97 0.54 -9.06 -16.02
C PHE A 97 1.82 -8.36 -15.56
N TRP A 98 2.00 -8.22 -14.23
CA TRP A 98 3.17 -7.60 -13.61
C TRP A 98 3.38 -6.13 -14.00
N SER A 99 2.36 -5.44 -14.53
CA SER A 99 2.48 -4.05 -14.98
C SER A 99 2.69 -3.08 -13.81
N TRP A 100 2.19 -3.42 -12.62
CA TRP A 100 2.42 -2.70 -11.37
C TRP A 100 3.90 -2.46 -11.08
N LYS A 101 4.80 -3.35 -11.51
CA LYS A 101 6.25 -3.20 -11.36
C LYS A 101 6.77 -1.96 -12.07
N ASN A 102 6.26 -1.70 -13.27
CA ASN A 102 6.67 -0.54 -14.07
C ASN A 102 6.14 0.75 -13.44
N GLU A 103 4.92 0.73 -12.91
CA GLU A 103 4.37 1.89 -12.20
C GLU A 103 5.16 2.18 -10.93
N VAL A 104 5.46 1.16 -10.10
CA VAL A 104 6.34 1.33 -8.93
C VAL A 104 7.73 1.85 -9.32
N ALA A 105 8.30 1.36 -10.43
CA ALA A 105 9.59 1.85 -10.92
C ALA A 105 9.55 3.33 -11.33
N LYS A 106 8.43 3.80 -11.89
CA LYS A 106 8.24 5.22 -12.21
C LYS A 106 8.17 6.06 -10.94
N GLU A 107 7.44 5.61 -9.92
CA GLU A 107 7.33 6.34 -8.65
C GLU A 107 8.66 6.43 -7.91
N LEU A 108 9.40 5.32 -7.85
CA LEU A 108 10.75 5.32 -7.30
C LEU A 108 11.67 6.30 -8.07
N LYS A 109 11.61 6.33 -9.40
CA LYS A 109 12.38 7.32 -10.18
C LYS A 109 11.95 8.75 -9.89
N ALA A 110 10.64 9.00 -9.73
CA ALA A 110 10.10 10.32 -9.40
C ALA A 110 10.58 10.81 -8.02
N CYS A 111 10.81 9.89 -7.08
CA CYS A 111 11.40 10.18 -5.77
C CYS A 111 12.94 10.30 -5.79
N GLY A 112 13.57 10.15 -6.96
CA GLY A 112 15.03 10.31 -7.12
C GLY A 112 15.83 9.02 -6.96
N TYR A 113 15.20 7.84 -6.88
CA TYR A 113 15.93 6.58 -6.82
C TYR A 113 16.51 6.19 -8.18
N VAL A 114 17.79 5.82 -8.18
CA VAL A 114 18.47 5.27 -9.36
C VAL A 114 18.19 3.77 -9.43
N ILE A 115 17.36 3.38 -10.39
CA ILE A 115 17.03 1.98 -10.65
C ILE A 115 17.94 1.46 -11.76
N THR A 116 18.98 0.71 -11.41
CA THR A 116 19.94 0.12 -12.36
C THR A 116 19.46 -1.21 -12.94
N HIS A 117 18.80 -2.05 -12.13
CA HIS A 117 18.13 -3.26 -12.58
C HIS A 117 16.79 -3.36 -11.86
N PHE A 118 15.69 -3.40 -12.61
CA PHE A 118 14.36 -3.68 -12.06
C PHE A 118 13.86 -4.97 -12.68
N PHE A 119 14.02 -6.05 -11.89
CA PHE A 119 13.75 -7.45 -12.22
C PHE A 119 14.67 -8.06 -13.29
#